data_AF-U6LZY9-F1
#
_entry.id   AF-U6LZY9-F1
#
_cell.length_a   1.000
_cell.length_b   1.000
_cell.length_c   1.000
_cell.angle_alpha   90.00
_cell.angle_beta   90.00
_cell.angle_gamma   90.00
#
_symmetry.space_group_name_H-M   'P 1'
#
loop_
_entity.id
_entity.type
_entity.pdbx_description
1 polymer ?
#
loop_
_entity_poly.entity_id
_entity_poly.type
_entity_poly.pdbx_seq_one_letter_code
_entity_poly.pdbx_strand_id
1 'polypeptide(L)'
;MAVGLVVSFTFAAETAPASLRGSFVALQELLQCTGCFLPYLVSWAFPSLGWRGLVSIAAVFVSLMICFLPLLPESPRYLLLQQQTAAAELAMMRLGYTEQQRQQLLQSVQQQQQQQQQEQQQLQLQQQQQGRGWDLESLVGALSCLLFADSVGRRVLLLWGAGVICACHVLLSQKQLQQKQQQQQQQQLQQQQQLQQQQQLQQQQQLQQQQQQQQQQQLQQQQQLQQQQQLQQQQ
;
A
#
# COMPACT_ATOMS: atom_id res chain seq x y z
N MET A 1 21.52 8.99 -11.17
CA MET A 1 21.75 9.56 -9.83
C MET A 1 20.49 9.57 -8.96
N ALA A 2 19.34 10.05 -9.43
CA ALA A 2 18.13 10.18 -8.60
C ALA A 2 17.66 8.88 -7.92
N VAL A 3 17.64 7.75 -8.65
CA VAL A 3 17.19 6.45 -8.10
C VAL A 3 18.11 5.96 -6.98
N GLY A 4 19.43 6.11 -7.14
CA GLY A 4 20.41 5.66 -6.13
C GLY A 4 20.30 6.44 -4.81
N LEU A 5 20.06 7.75 -4.88
CA LEU A 5 19.85 8.57 -3.69
C LEU A 5 18.58 8.15 -2.95
N VAL A 6 17.47 7.99 -3.67
CA VAL A 6 16.18 7.60 -3.08
C VAL A 6 16.28 6.25 -2.36
N VAL A 7 16.99 5.29 -2.95
CA VAL A 7 17.20 3.97 -2.33
C VAL A 7 18.01 4.11 -1.02
N SER A 8 19.11 4.86 -1.03
CA SER A 8 19.94 5.06 0.17
C SER A 8 19.18 5.78 1.29
N PHE A 9 18.41 6.83 0.97
CA PHE A 9 17.58 7.53 1.96
C PHE A 9 16.50 6.62 2.55
N THR A 10 15.88 5.79 1.71
CA THR A 10 14.84 4.86 2.17
C THR A 10 15.46 3.80 3.08
N PHE A 11 16.59 3.21 2.69
CA PHE A 11 17.31 2.22 3.50
C PHE A 11 17.78 2.81 4.85
N ALA A 12 18.35 4.02 4.83
CA ALA A 12 18.78 4.71 6.04
C ALA A 12 17.59 5.04 6.97
N ALA A 13 16.47 5.48 6.41
CA ALA A 13 15.25 5.78 7.18
C ALA A 13 14.59 4.52 7.76
N GLU A 14 14.67 3.40 7.06
CA GLU A 14 14.17 2.10 7.52
C GLU A 14 15.01 1.51 8.65
N THR A 15 16.33 1.70 8.59
CA THR A 15 17.30 1.16 9.55
C THR A 15 17.46 2.07 10.78
N ALA A 16 17.23 3.38 10.64
CA ALA A 16 17.43 4.34 11.72
C ALA A 16 16.30 4.29 12.78
N PRO A 17 16.64 4.37 14.08
CA PRO A 17 15.66 4.45 15.16
C PRO A 17 14.80 5.71 15.03
N ALA A 18 13.51 5.61 15.37
CA ALA A 18 12.51 6.63 15.12
C ALA A 18 12.86 8.03 15.69
N SER A 19 13.64 8.09 16.77
CA SER A 19 14.09 9.34 17.40
C SER A 19 15.21 10.06 16.65
N LEU A 20 15.98 9.37 15.79
CA LEU A 20 17.17 9.93 15.13
C LEU A 20 17.02 10.05 13.61
N ARG A 21 15.89 9.64 13.03
CA ARG A 21 15.68 9.67 11.56
C ARG A 21 16.01 11.01 10.92
N GLY A 22 15.60 12.12 11.54
CA GLY A 22 15.90 13.46 11.04
C GLY A 22 17.40 13.80 11.07
N SER A 23 18.11 13.37 12.11
CA SER A 23 19.57 13.54 12.23
C SER A 23 20.34 12.68 11.23
N PHE A 24 19.88 11.46 10.93
CA PHE A 24 20.49 10.61 9.91
C PHE A 24 20.35 11.23 8.51
N VAL A 25 19.18 11.77 8.18
CA VAL A 25 18.96 12.49 6.91
C VAL A 25 19.86 13.72 6.82
N ALA A 26 19.93 14.53 7.88
CA ALA A 26 20.81 15.70 7.94
C ALA A 26 22.30 15.32 7.82
N LEU A 27 22.72 14.23 8.47
CA LEU A 27 24.09 13.71 8.38
C LEU A 27 24.42 13.25 6.95
N GLN A 28 23.48 12.58 6.28
CA GLN A 28 23.66 12.16 4.89
C GLN A 28 23.83 13.36 3.95
N GLU A 29 23.04 14.42 4.13
CA GLU A 29 23.21 15.67 3.38
C GLU A 29 24.56 16.35 3.69
N LEU A 30 24.97 16.40 4.96
CA LEU A 30 26.29 16.95 5.34
C LEU A 30 27.44 16.17 4.71
N LEU A 31 27.36 14.83 4.68
CA LEU A 31 28.34 13.98 4.01
C LEU A 31 28.35 14.21 2.51
N GLN A 32 27.19 14.40 1.88
CA GLN A 32 27.08 14.72 0.46
C GLN A 32 27.73 16.08 0.14
N CYS A 33 27.43 17.13 0.92
CA CYS A 33 28.05 18.44 0.78
C CYS A 33 29.57 18.37 0.95
N THR A 34 30.03 17.62 1.96
CA THR A 34 31.47 17.42 2.22
C THR A 34 32.16 16.66 1.09
N GLY A 35 31.51 15.61 0.56
CA GLY A 35 32.00 14.81 -0.56
C GLY A 35 32.16 15.60 -1.85
N CYS A 36 31.25 16.54 -2.13
CA CYS A 36 31.38 17.45 -3.27
C CYS A 36 32.48 18.51 -3.07
N PHE A 37 32.78 18.88 -1.83
CA PHE A 37 33.79 19.90 -1.51
C PHE A 37 35.23 19.33 -1.52
N LEU A 38 35.41 18.08 -1.09
CA LEU A 38 36.71 17.41 -1.00
C LEU A 38 37.56 17.46 -2.29
N PRO A 39 37.02 17.22 -3.50
CA PRO A 39 37.80 17.31 -4.75
C PRO A 39 38.42 18.69 -4.98
N TYR A 40 37.73 19.77 -4.57
CA TYR A 40 38.24 21.13 -4.69
C TYR A 40 39.41 21.38 -3.74
N LEU A 41 39.30 20.91 -2.49
CA LEU A 41 40.40 20.97 -1.52
C LEU A 41 41.62 20.18 -1.98
N VAL A 42 41.41 18.96 -2.50
CA VAL A 42 42.49 18.11 -3.02
C VAL A 42 43.14 18.75 -4.24
N SER A 43 42.36 19.35 -5.13
CA SER A 43 42.86 20.07 -6.31
C SER A 43 43.68 21.29 -5.94
N TRP A 44 43.27 22.00 -4.89
CA TRP A 44 43.99 23.18 -4.37
C TRP A 44 45.30 22.78 -3.67
N ALA A 45 45.28 21.73 -2.85
CA ALA A 45 46.45 21.25 -2.11
C ALA A 45 47.46 20.52 -3.00
N PHE A 46 47.00 19.81 -4.04
CA PHE A 46 47.82 19.02 -4.94
C PHE A 46 47.51 19.33 -6.42
N PRO A 47 47.92 20.50 -6.92
CA PRO A 47 47.66 20.90 -8.31
C PRO A 47 48.33 19.96 -9.34
N SER A 48 49.37 19.22 -8.95
CA SER A 48 50.09 18.27 -9.80
C SER A 48 49.35 16.93 -10.02
N LEU A 49 48.36 16.58 -9.18
CA LEU A 49 47.62 15.32 -9.30
C LEU A 49 46.76 15.27 -10.58
N GLY A 50 46.33 16.43 -11.06
CA GLY A 50 45.41 16.59 -12.18
C GLY A 50 44.07 15.85 -11.98
N TRP A 51 43.24 15.86 -13.02
CA TRP A 51 41.92 15.23 -12.98
C TRP A 51 41.98 13.70 -12.86
N ARG A 52 43.04 13.06 -13.39
CA ARG A 52 43.22 11.60 -13.37
C ARG A 52 43.49 11.09 -11.94
N GLY A 53 44.26 11.83 -11.15
CA GLY A 53 44.49 11.52 -9.73
C GLY A 53 43.22 11.59 -8.91
N LEU A 54 42.39 12.63 -9.13
CA LEU A 54 41.09 12.78 -8.45
C LEU A 54 40.14 11.61 -8.78
N VAL A 55 40.06 11.22 -10.06
CA VAL A 55 39.24 10.06 -10.48
C VAL A 55 39.75 8.77 -9.84
N SER A 56 41.08 8.60 -9.73
CA SER A 56 41.67 7.41 -9.11
C SER A 56 41.36 7.32 -7.61
N ILE A 57 41.42 8.44 -6.88
CA ILE A 57 41.05 8.49 -5.46
C ILE A 57 39.55 8.19 -5.28
N ALA A 58 38.70 8.76 -6.13
CA ALA A 58 37.26 8.46 -6.11
C ALA A 58 36.99 6.98 -6.40
N ALA A 59 37.71 6.37 -7.35
CA ALA A 59 37.58 4.96 -7.67
C ALA A 59 37.97 4.08 -6.47
N VAL A 60 39.07 4.39 -5.76
CA VAL A 60 39.47 3.67 -4.54
C VAL A 60 38.39 3.74 -3.47
N PHE A 61 37.79 4.91 -3.25
CA PHE A 61 36.71 5.09 -2.28
C PHE A 61 35.47 4.26 -2.65
N VAL A 62 35.08 4.24 -3.93
CA VAL A 62 33.95 3.41 -4.42
C VAL A 62 34.26 1.92 -4.27
N SER A 63 35.47 1.48 -4.61
CA SER A 63 35.89 0.08 -4.43
C SER A 63 35.82 -0.34 -2.96
N LEU A 64 36.28 0.53 -2.05
CA LEU A 64 36.16 0.28 -0.62
C LEU A 64 34.69 0.13 -0.20
N MET A 65 33.80 1.03 -0.63
CA MET A 65 32.36 0.92 -0.34
C MET A 65 31.75 -0.39 -0.84
N ILE A 66 32.10 -0.84 -2.05
CA ILE A 66 31.64 -2.12 -2.59
C ILE A 66 32.11 -3.30 -1.73
N CYS A 67 33.34 -3.26 -1.23
CA CYS A 67 33.86 -4.29 -0.32
C CYS A 67 33.12 -4.36 1.02
N PHE A 68 32.58 -3.23 1.52
CA PHE A 68 31.82 -3.18 2.77
C PHE A 68 30.32 -3.51 2.60
N LEU A 69 29.79 -3.46 1.38
CA LEU A 69 28.38 -3.74 1.11
C LEU A 69 27.87 -5.10 1.66
N PRO A 70 28.58 -6.24 1.53
CA PRO A 70 28.09 -7.51 2.08
C PRO A 70 28.03 -7.59 3.61
N LEU A 71 28.60 -6.61 4.33
CA LEU A 71 28.52 -6.56 5.79
C LEU A 71 27.21 -5.93 6.27
N LEU A 72 26.52 -5.15 5.42
CA LEU A 72 25.26 -4.52 5.78
C LEU A 72 24.13 -5.56 5.77
N PRO A 73 23.35 -5.71 6.86
CA PRO A 73 22.14 -6.51 6.83
C PRO A 73 21.12 -5.87 5.90
N GLU A 74 20.43 -6.70 5.12
CA GLU A 74 19.29 -6.28 4.31
C GLU A 74 18.16 -5.69 5.18
N SER A 75 17.33 -4.82 4.59
CA SER A 75 16.22 -4.20 5.33
C SER A 75 15.25 -5.29 5.82
N PRO A 76 14.91 -5.32 7.13
CA PRO A 76 13.99 -6.32 7.67
C PRO A 76 12.60 -6.20 7.05
N ARG A 77 12.17 -4.99 6.65
CA ARG A 77 10.91 -4.77 5.93
C ARG A 77 10.91 -5.44 4.56
N TYR A 78 12.01 -5.31 3.83
CA TYR A 78 12.17 -5.93 2.51
C TYR A 78 12.13 -7.46 2.60
N LEU A 79 12.82 -8.04 3.58
CA LEU A 79 12.83 -9.48 3.81
C LEU A 79 11.44 -10.02 4.18
N LEU A 80 10.65 -9.28 4.96
CA LEU A 80 9.25 -9.64 5.26
C LEU A 80 8.36 -9.60 4.02
N LEU A 81 8.55 -8.64 3.11
CA LEU A 81 7.81 -8.56 1.84
C LEU A 81 8.15 -9.74 0.90
N GLN A 82 9.39 -10.24 0.94
CA GLN A 82 9.81 -11.45 0.23
C GLN A 82 9.37 -12.76 0.90
N GLN A 83 8.61 -12.72 2.00
CA GLN A 83 8.22 -13.88 2.81
C GLN A 83 9.40 -14.64 3.45
N GLN A 84 10.58 -14.03 3.57
CA GLN A 84 11.75 -14.61 4.23
C GLN A 84 11.79 -14.24 5.71
N THR A 85 10.87 -14.82 6.51
CA THR A 85 10.69 -14.47 7.93
C THR A 85 11.94 -14.73 8.78
N ALA A 86 12.64 -15.85 8.56
CA ALA A 86 13.84 -16.20 9.32
C ALA A 86 15.00 -15.22 9.10
N ALA A 87 15.21 -14.78 7.85
CA ALA A 87 16.22 -13.79 7.53
C ALA A 87 15.85 -12.41 8.11
N ALA A 88 14.56 -12.06 8.08
CA ALA A 88 14.07 -10.81 8.65
C ALA A 88 14.28 -10.75 10.16
N GLU A 89 14.05 -11.85 10.89
CA GLU A 89 14.32 -11.92 12.34
C GLU A 89 15.81 -11.72 12.65
N LEU A 90 16.71 -12.36 11.88
CA LEU A 90 18.15 -12.20 12.06
C LEU A 90 18.61 -10.76 11.79
N ALA A 91 18.06 -10.12 10.75
CA ALA A 91 18.32 -8.70 10.46
C ALA A 91 17.81 -7.80 11.59
N MET A 92 16.61 -8.03 12.11
CA MET A 92 16.04 -7.27 13.24
C MET A 92 16.88 -7.42 14.51
N MET A 93 17.43 -8.61 14.78
CA MET A 93 18.35 -8.83 15.90
C MET A 93 19.67 -8.06 15.73
N ARG A 94 20.27 -8.09 14.53
CA ARG A 94 21.51 -7.34 14.24
C ARG A 94 21.33 -5.83 14.33
N LEU A 95 20.14 -5.33 13.98
CA LEU A 95 19.78 -3.92 14.05
C LEU A 95 19.30 -3.48 15.45
N GLY A 96 19.16 -4.40 16.40
CA GLY A 96 18.80 -4.09 17.80
C GLY A 96 17.35 -3.67 18.00
N TYR A 97 16.41 -4.18 17.19
CA TYR A 97 14.98 -3.86 17.32
C TYR A 97 14.42 -4.33 18.67
N THR A 98 13.63 -3.47 19.32
CA THR A 98 12.87 -3.87 20.51
C THR A 98 11.67 -4.76 20.12
N GLU A 99 11.16 -5.55 21.08
CA GLU A 99 10.00 -6.42 20.85
C GLU A 99 8.77 -5.62 20.35
N GLN A 100 8.55 -4.43 20.90
CA GLN A 100 7.48 -3.54 20.45
C GLN A 100 7.66 -3.08 19.00
N GLN A 101 8.88 -2.71 18.60
CA GLN A 101 9.18 -2.29 17.22
C GLN A 101 9.02 -3.45 16.24
N ARG A 102 9.39 -4.67 16.64
CA ARG A 102 9.19 -5.88 15.84
C ARG A 102 7.71 -6.13 15.56
N GLN A 103 6.88 -6.10 16.60
CA GLN A 103 5.44 -6.31 16.46
C GLN A 103 4.78 -5.24 15.59
N GLN A 104 5.16 -3.98 15.77
CA GLN A 104 4.67 -2.87 14.93
C GLN A 104 5.05 -3.03 13.46
N LEU A 105 6.29 -3.45 13.17
CA LEU A 105 6.74 -3.68 11.80
C LEU A 105 5.95 -4.82 11.14
N LEU A 106 5.78 -5.95 11.84
CA LEU A 106 5.00 -7.08 11.35
C LEU A 106 3.55 -6.69 11.04
N GLN A 107 2.90 -5.95 11.94
CA GLN A 107 1.54 -5.43 11.72
C GLN A 107 1.46 -4.51 10.50
N SER A 108 2.42 -3.59 10.35
CA SER A 108 2.44 -2.65 9.21
C SER A 108 2.60 -3.37 7.86
N VAL A 109 3.40 -4.43 7.79
CA VAL A 109 3.64 -5.19 6.56
C VAL A 109 2.40 -6.03 6.22
N GLN A 110 1.76 -6.66 7.22
CA GLN A 110 0.51 -7.40 7.03
C GLN A 110 -0.62 -6.49 6.52
N GLN A 111 -0.77 -5.31 7.11
CA GLN A 111 -1.79 -4.33 6.69
C GLN A 111 -1.55 -3.87 5.24
N GLN A 112 -0.29 -3.63 4.86
CA GLN A 112 0.06 -3.25 3.48
C GLN A 112 -0.26 -4.37 2.48
N GLN A 113 0.02 -5.64 2.84
CA GLN A 113 -0.31 -6.79 1.99
C GLN A 113 -1.82 -6.95 1.80
N GLN A 114 -2.61 -6.77 2.87
CA GLN A 114 -4.07 -6.81 2.79
C GLN A 114 -4.63 -5.68 1.91
N GLN A 115 -4.09 -4.46 2.03
CA GLN A 115 -4.47 -3.34 1.15
C GLN A 115 -4.14 -3.63 -0.31
N GLN A 116 -2.95 -4.15 -0.60
CA GLN A 116 -2.57 -4.50 -1.97
C GLN A 116 -3.48 -5.60 -2.56
N GLN A 117 -3.85 -6.60 -1.76
CA GLN A 117 -4.79 -7.64 -2.19
C GLN A 117 -6.18 -7.07 -2.47
N GLN A 118 -6.67 -6.16 -1.61
CA GLN A 118 -7.94 -5.48 -1.82
C GLN A 118 -7.93 -4.59 -3.06
N GLU A 119 -6.86 -3.80 -3.27
CA GLU A 119 -6.69 -3.00 -4.49
C GLU A 119 -6.64 -3.89 -5.73
N GLN A 120 -5.90 -5.00 -5.70
CA GLN A 120 -5.87 -5.94 -6.83
C GLN A 120 -7.23 -6.55 -7.11
N GLN A 121 -7.99 -6.95 -6.09
CA GLN A 121 -9.37 -7.43 -6.26
C GLN A 121 -10.27 -6.35 -6.86
N GLN A 122 -10.17 -5.11 -6.38
CA GLN A 122 -10.93 -3.99 -6.93
C GLN A 122 -10.56 -3.70 -8.37
N LEU A 123 -9.26 -3.73 -8.72
CA LEU A 123 -8.78 -3.55 -10.08
C LEU A 123 -9.24 -4.68 -11.00
N GLN A 124 -9.28 -5.92 -10.51
CA GLN A 124 -9.81 -7.06 -11.27
C GLN A 124 -11.32 -6.91 -11.51
N LEU A 125 -12.10 -6.56 -10.49
CA LEU A 125 -13.53 -6.29 -10.63
C LEU A 125 -13.78 -5.12 -11.58
N GLN A 126 -12.95 -4.08 -11.49
CA GLN A 126 -13.01 -2.93 -12.40
C GLN A 126 -12.65 -3.34 -13.83
N GLN A 127 -11.59 -4.13 -14.06
CA GLN A 127 -11.24 -4.65 -15.38
C GLN A 127 -12.31 -5.60 -15.94
N GLN A 128 -13.01 -6.33 -15.08
CA GLN A 128 -14.10 -7.22 -15.49
C GLN A 128 -15.36 -6.44 -15.89
N GLN A 129 -15.65 -5.31 -15.23
CA GLN A 129 -16.71 -4.39 -15.63
C GLN A 129 -16.30 -3.52 -16.83
N GLN A 130 -15.02 -3.16 -16.91
CA GLN A 130 -14.41 -2.43 -17.99
C GLN A 130 -14.03 -3.42 -19.09
N GLY A 131 -15.06 -3.99 -19.73
CA GLY A 131 -14.94 -4.86 -20.89
C GLY A 131 -13.87 -4.33 -21.84
N ARG A 132 -12.91 -5.21 -22.16
CA ARG A 132 -11.65 -4.92 -22.85
C ARG A 132 -11.88 -4.42 -24.28
N GLY A 133 -12.28 -3.17 -24.43
CA GLY A 133 -12.30 -2.43 -25.68
C GLY A 133 -11.26 -1.32 -25.59
N TRP A 134 -10.10 -1.51 -26.19
CA TRP A 134 -9.39 -0.36 -26.72
C TRP A 134 -10.26 0.08 -27.91
N ASP A 135 -11.28 0.90 -27.65
CA ASP A 135 -12.15 1.37 -28.70
C ASP A 135 -11.27 2.02 -29.77
N LEU A 136 -11.42 1.56 -31.00
CA LEU A 136 -10.65 2.00 -32.17
C LEU A 136 -10.62 3.54 -32.25
N GLU A 137 -11.68 4.19 -31.77
CA GLU A 137 -11.85 5.63 -31.56
C GLU A 137 -10.73 6.29 -30.74
N SER A 138 -10.29 5.67 -29.64
CA SER A 138 -9.23 6.24 -28.77
C SER A 138 -7.85 6.14 -29.43
N LEU A 139 -7.62 5.10 -30.22
CA LEU A 139 -6.37 4.91 -30.99
C LEU A 139 -6.31 5.83 -32.21
N VAL A 140 -7.45 6.03 -32.90
CA VAL A 140 -7.59 6.98 -34.00
C VAL A 140 -7.37 8.41 -33.48
N GLY A 141 -7.93 8.76 -32.32
CA GLY A 141 -7.70 10.06 -31.68
C GLY A 141 -6.22 10.31 -31.34
N ALA A 142 -5.54 9.31 -30.75
CA ALA A 142 -4.12 9.41 -30.42
C ALA A 142 -3.23 9.54 -31.68
N LEU A 143 -3.51 8.77 -32.72
CA LEU A 143 -2.77 8.82 -33.99
C LEU A 143 -3.00 10.16 -34.72
N SER A 144 -4.23 10.66 -34.69
CA SER A 144 -4.58 11.97 -35.28
C SER A 144 -3.90 13.13 -34.56
N CYS A 145 -3.80 13.08 -33.22
CA CYS A 145 -3.03 14.05 -32.43
C CYS A 145 -1.53 14.01 -32.74
N LEU A 146 -0.95 12.82 -32.95
CA LEU A 146 0.47 12.66 -33.27
C LEU A 146 0.81 13.19 -34.67
N LEU A 147 -0.07 12.96 -35.66
CA LEU A 147 0.11 13.49 -37.02
C LEU A 147 -0.09 15.01 -37.08
N PHE A 148 -1.01 15.56 -36.28
CA PHE A 148 -1.22 17.00 -36.20
C PHE A 148 -0.09 17.73 -35.46
N ALA A 149 0.55 17.06 -34.49
CA ALA A 149 1.72 17.58 -33.76
C ALA A 149 2.96 17.79 -34.66
N ASP A 150 3.13 17.00 -35.71
CA ASP A 150 4.28 17.12 -36.64
C ASP A 150 4.10 18.28 -37.64
N SER A 151 2.86 18.67 -37.92
CA SER A 151 2.51 19.72 -38.91
C SER A 151 2.61 21.15 -38.36
N VAL A 152 2.47 21.33 -37.04
CA VAL A 152 2.36 22.65 -36.43
C VAL A 152 3.62 22.98 -35.61
N GLY A 153 4.44 23.90 -36.12
CA GLY A 153 5.78 24.21 -35.60
C GLY A 153 5.91 24.35 -34.07
N ARG A 154 7.10 23.95 -33.56
CA ARG A 154 7.49 23.74 -32.15
C ARG A 154 7.02 24.75 -31.10
N ARG A 155 6.71 26.01 -31.44
CA ARG A 155 6.18 27.02 -30.50
C ARG A 155 4.69 26.84 -30.19
N VAL A 156 3.88 26.42 -31.16
CA VAL A 156 2.44 26.21 -30.97
C VAL A 156 2.21 24.88 -30.24
N LEU A 157 3.10 23.90 -30.45
CA LEU A 157 3.12 22.62 -29.73
C LEU A 157 3.27 22.78 -28.21
N LEU A 158 4.07 23.74 -27.74
CA LEU A 158 4.26 23.99 -26.30
C LEU A 158 3.00 24.53 -25.61
N LEU A 159 2.23 25.38 -26.31
CA LEU A 159 1.00 25.96 -25.76
C LEU A 159 -0.18 24.98 -25.82
N TRP A 160 -0.32 24.24 -26.92
CA TRP A 160 -1.34 23.22 -27.05
C TRP A 160 -1.07 21.99 -26.18
N GLY A 161 0.20 21.57 -26.05
CA GLY A 161 0.59 20.45 -25.19
C GLY A 161 0.22 20.68 -23.72
N ALA A 162 0.48 21.88 -23.19
CA ALA A 162 0.08 22.25 -21.84
C ALA A 162 -1.46 22.23 -21.67
N GLY A 163 -2.20 22.72 -22.65
CA GLY A 163 -3.67 22.70 -22.64
C GLY A 163 -4.25 21.27 -22.66
N VAL A 164 -3.72 20.40 -23.52
CA VAL A 164 -4.16 19.00 -23.63
C VAL A 164 -3.80 18.21 -22.37
N ILE A 165 -2.61 18.42 -21.80
CA ILE A 165 -2.20 17.78 -20.55
C ILE A 165 -3.12 18.22 -19.40
N CYS A 166 -3.44 19.51 -19.29
CA CYS A 166 -4.38 20.01 -18.29
C CYS A 166 -5.79 19.44 -18.49
N ALA A 167 -6.30 19.41 -19.72
CA ALA A 167 -7.60 18.83 -20.03
C ALA A 167 -7.64 17.32 -19.72
N CYS A 168 -6.58 16.60 -20.07
CA CYS A 168 -6.42 15.18 -19.75
C CYS A 168 -6.39 14.95 -18.24
N HIS A 169 -5.64 15.77 -17.49
CA HIS A 169 -5.55 15.67 -16.03
C HIS A 169 -6.89 16.00 -15.36
N VAL A 170 -7.65 16.96 -15.90
CA VAL A 170 -9.01 17.29 -15.43
C VAL A 170 -9.96 16.13 -15.71
N LEU A 171 -9.95 15.55 -16.92
CA LEU A 171 -10.81 14.41 -17.26
C LEU A 171 -10.49 13.15 -16.46
N LEU A 172 -9.19 12.87 -16.24
CA LEU A 172 -8.76 11.79 -15.36
C LEU A 172 -9.18 12.04 -13.91
N SER A 173 -9.04 13.27 -13.43
CA SER A 173 -9.49 13.66 -12.09
C SER A 173 -11.02 13.54 -11.94
N GLN A 174 -11.79 13.89 -12.96
CA GLN A 174 -13.25 13.74 -12.96
C GLN A 174 -13.64 12.26 -12.95
N LYS A 175 -13.01 11.42 -13.77
CA LYS A 175 -13.24 9.96 -13.75
C LYS A 175 -12.88 9.35 -12.40
N GLN A 176 -11.76 9.75 -11.78
CA GLN A 176 -11.38 9.28 -10.45
C GLN A 176 -12.37 9.68 -9.37
N LEU A 177 -12.89 10.91 -9.40
CA LEU A 177 -13.92 11.36 -8.47
C LEU A 177 -15.22 10.57 -8.65
N GLN A 178 -15.63 10.35 -9.90
CA GLN A 178 -16.84 9.59 -10.22
C GLN A 178 -16.71 8.12 -9.78
N GLN A 179 -15.52 7.52 -9.98
CA GLN A 179 -15.23 6.17 -9.50
C GLN A 179 -15.25 6.08 -7.97
N LYS A 180 -14.67 7.08 -7.28
CA LYS A 180 -14.70 7.13 -5.81
C LYS A 180 -16.12 7.27 -5.27
N GLN A 181 -16.97 8.07 -5.94
CA GLN A 181 -18.39 8.18 -5.60
C GLN A 181 -19.14 6.86 -5.81
N GLN A 182 -18.90 6.16 -6.93
CA GLN A 182 -19.50 4.84 -7.17
C GLN A 182 -19.07 3.80 -6.13
N GLN A 183 -17.79 3.79 -5.73
CA GLN A 183 -17.30 2.89 -4.69
C GLN A 183 -17.95 3.19 -3.33
N GLN A 184 -18.07 4.46 -2.95
CA GLN A 184 -18.76 4.84 -1.71
C GLN A 184 -20.23 4.41 -1.74
N GLN A 185 -20.90 4.59 -2.87
CA GLN A 185 -22.30 4.20 -3.02
C GLN A 185 -22.48 2.68 -2.91
N GLN A 186 -21.58 1.89 -3.51
CA GLN A 186 -21.60 0.43 -3.38
C GLN A 186 -21.35 -0.04 -1.94
N GLN A 187 -20.41 0.59 -1.22
CA GLN A 187 -20.17 0.28 0.19
C GLN A 187 -21.39 0.55 1.07
N GLN A 188 -22.07 1.68 0.84
CA GLN A 188 -23.30 2.02 1.57
C GLN A 188 -24.42 1.00 1.30
N LEU A 189 -24.58 0.58 0.04
CA LEU A 189 -25.55 -0.46 -0.35
C LEU A 189 -25.25 -1.80 0.32
N GLN A 190 -23.99 -2.24 0.33
CA GLN A 190 -23.60 -3.49 1.01
C GLN A 190 -23.86 -3.43 2.52
N GLN A 191 -23.55 -2.29 3.16
CA GLN A 191 -23.79 -2.11 4.59
C GLN A 191 -25.30 -2.16 4.91
N GLN A 192 -26.15 -1.56 4.07
CA GLN A 192 -27.60 -1.66 4.24
C GLN A 192 -28.11 -3.09 4.08
N GLN A 193 -27.61 -3.84 3.10
CA GLN A 193 -28.00 -5.24 2.90
C GLN A 193 -27.60 -6.11 4.09
N GLN A 194 -26.40 -5.92 4.63
CA GLN A 194 -25.95 -6.64 5.84
C GLN A 194 -26.83 -6.34 7.05
N LEU A 195 -27.18 -5.07 7.26
CA LEU A 195 -28.07 -4.67 8.35
C LEU A 195 -29.46 -5.30 8.20
N GLN A 196 -30.02 -5.30 6.98
CA GLN A 196 -31.30 -5.96 6.69
C GLN A 196 -31.23 -7.47 6.97
N GLN A 197 -30.15 -8.13 6.54
CA GLN A 197 -29.96 -9.56 6.78
C GLN A 197 -29.85 -9.88 8.27
N GLN A 198 -29.14 -9.05 9.05
CA GLN A 198 -29.07 -9.20 10.51
C GLN A 198 -30.44 -9.03 11.17
N GLN A 199 -31.23 -8.03 10.75
CA GLN A 199 -32.59 -7.82 11.26
C GLN A 199 -33.51 -9.00 10.95
N GLN A 200 -33.44 -9.56 9.74
CA GLN A 200 -34.21 -10.76 9.37
C GLN A 200 -33.81 -11.97 10.21
N LEU A 201 -32.51 -12.19 10.43
CA LEU A 201 -32.02 -13.26 11.29
C LEU A 201 -32.52 -13.10 12.73
N GLN A 202 -32.47 -11.88 13.28
CA GLN A 202 -33.00 -11.59 14.62
C GLN A 202 -34.51 -11.85 14.72
N GLN A 203 -35.29 -11.45 13.71
CA GLN A 203 -36.73 -11.74 13.67
C GLN A 203 -37.00 -13.25 13.61
N GLN A 204 -36.26 -14.01 12.80
CA GLN A 204 -36.40 -15.46 12.74
C GLN A 204 -36.08 -16.12 14.09
N GLN A 205 -35.02 -15.67 14.76
CA GLN A 205 -34.67 -16.17 16.10
C GLN A 205 -35.77 -15.88 17.12
N GLN A 206 -36.35 -14.67 17.11
CA GLN A 206 -37.46 -14.32 17.99
C GLN A 206 -38.70 -15.17 17.73
N LEU A 207 -39.05 -15.39 16.46
CA LEU A 207 -40.18 -16.26 16.09
C LEU A 207 -39.95 -17.71 16.54
N GLN A 208 -38.73 -18.23 16.37
CA GLN A 208 -38.38 -19.57 16.86
C GLN A 208 -38.50 -19.67 18.38
N GLN A 209 -38.04 -18.66 19.12
CA GLN A 209 -38.19 -18.62 20.58
C GLN A 209 -39.66 -18.59 21.01
N GLN A 210 -40.51 -17.79 20.35
CA GLN A 210 -41.95 -17.77 20.63
C GLN A 210 -42.62 -19.12 20.35
N GLN A 211 -42.28 -19.78 19.24
CA GLN A 211 -42.80 -21.11 18.92
C GLN A 211 -42.37 -22.15 19.97
N GLN A 212 -41.12 -22.11 20.42
CA GLN A 212 -40.64 -22.99 21.49
C GLN A 212 -41.38 -22.74 22.81
N GLN A 213 -41.62 -21.49 23.18
CA GLN A 213 -42.40 -21.15 24.38
C GLN A 213 -43.84 -21.65 24.27
N GLN A 214 -44.50 -21.47 23.12
CA GLN A 214 -45.85 -21.98 22.88
C GLN A 214 -45.91 -23.51 22.96
N GLN A 215 -44.94 -24.22 22.36
CA GLN A 215 -44.85 -25.68 22.46
C GLN A 215 -44.66 -26.14 23.92
N GLN A 216 -43.80 -25.46 24.69
CA GLN A 216 -43.62 -25.78 26.12
C GLN A 216 -44.90 -25.56 26.93
N GLN A 217 -45.63 -24.47 26.69
CA GLN A 217 -46.92 -24.21 27.34
C GLN A 217 -47.96 -25.27 27.00
N GLN A 218 -48.06 -25.69 25.73
CA GLN A 218 -48.95 -26.77 25.30
C GLN A 218 -48.60 -28.10 25.96
N LEU A 219 -47.31 -28.44 26.05
CA LEU A 219 -46.83 -29.65 26.74
C LEU A 219 -47.17 -29.61 28.23
N GLN A 220 -46.97 -28.48 28.90
CA GLN A 220 -47.35 -28.30 30.31
C GLN A 220 -48.85 -28.45 30.53
N GLN A 221 -49.69 -27.87 29.65
CA GLN A 221 -51.15 -28.04 29.72
C GLN A 221 -51.56 -29.50 29.53
N GLN A 222 -50.96 -30.22 28.57
CA GLN A 222 -51.23 -31.65 28.37
C GLN A 222 -50.85 -32.49 29.60
N GLN A 223 -49.69 -32.21 30.21
CA GLN A 223 -49.26 -32.90 31.44
C GLN A 223 -50.22 -32.64 32.61
N GLN A 224 -50.70 -31.41 32.77
CA GLN A 224 -51.69 -31.06 33.81
C GLN A 224 -53.02 -31.79 33.57
N LEU A 225 -53.51 -31.84 32.33
CA LEU A 225 -54.73 -32.57 31.97
C LEU A 225 -54.59 -34.07 32.24
N GLN A 226 -53.45 -34.67 31.89
CA GLN A 226 -53.16 -36.08 32.18
C GLN A 226 -53.14 -36.35 33.69
N GLN A 227 -52.52 -35.47 34.50
CA GLN A 227 -52.53 -35.59 35.95
C GLN A 227 -53.96 -35.50 36.53
N GLN A 228 -54.79 -34.58 36.04
CA GLN A 228 -56.20 -34.48 36.47
C GLN A 228 -57.00 -35.74 36.14
N GLN A 229 -56.82 -36.31 34.93
CA GLN A 229 -57.48 -37.56 34.54
C GLN A 229 -57.04 -38.74 35.43
N GLN A 230 -55.75 -38.83 35.77
CA GLN A 230 -55.25 -39.85 36.70
C GLN A 230 -55.85 -39.71 38.10
N LEU A 231 -55.98 -38.48 38.61
CA LEU A 231 -56.62 -38.22 39.90
C LEU A 231 -58.12 -38.59 39.89
N GLN A 232 -58.82 -38.34 38.79
CA GLN A 232 -60.24 -38.73 38.64
C GLN A 232 -60.43 -40.25 38.59
N GLN A 233 -59.49 -41.01 38.03
CA GLN A 233 -59.54 -42.48 38.01
C GLN A 233 -59.28 -43.13 39.38
N GLN A 234 -58.70 -42.40 40.34
CA GLN A 234 -58.40 -42.89 41.69
C GLN A 234 -59.53 -42.66 42.71
N GLN A 235 -60.57 -41.90 42.35
CA GLN A 235 -61.75 -41.63 43.19
C GLN A 235 -62.92 -42.53 42.79
#